data_AF-A0A926EL10-F1
#
_entry.id   AF-A0A926EL10-F1
#
_cell.length_a   1.000
_cell.length_b   1.000
_cell.length_c   1.000
_cell.angle_alpha   90.00
_cell.angle_beta   90.00
_cell.angle_gamma   90.00
#
_symmetry.space_group_name_H-M   'P 1'
#
loop_
_entity.id
_entity.type
_entity.pdbx_description
1 polymer ?
#
loop_
_entity_poly.entity_id
_entity_poly.type
_entity_poly.pdbx_seq_one_letter_code
_entity_poly.pdbx_strand_id
1 'polypeptide(L)'
;MSNLQFGAFVFEYNPRKIEVSLGSAMVSHLLPGYGNLVQHLGPKCRVVRCEGEVFAPTADQTNAKLSQIADLCGGGEDALFLPSGQRMQAYVSRFSYNAQGDGRVISYMLEFTEASSGGEE
;
A
#
# COMPACT_ATOMS: atom_id res chain seq x y z
N MET A 1 -7.25 14.66 12.92
CA MET A 1 -7.07 13.31 12.34
C MET A 1 -6.75 13.53 10.87
N SER A 2 -5.55 13.17 10.42
CA SER A 2 -5.17 13.33 9.02
C SER A 2 -5.73 12.17 8.20
N ASN A 3 -6.26 12.45 7.03
CA ASN A 3 -6.72 11.40 6.12
C ASN A 3 -5.53 10.77 5.39
N LEU A 4 -5.70 9.54 4.91
CA LEU A 4 -4.77 8.93 3.97
C LEU A 4 -4.69 9.84 2.73
N GLN A 5 -3.47 10.18 2.31
CA GLN A 5 -3.23 10.97 1.10
C GLN A 5 -2.12 10.32 0.29
N PHE A 6 -2.31 10.24 -1.02
CA PHE A 6 -1.31 9.77 -1.96
C PHE A 6 -1.13 10.83 -3.04
N GLY A 7 0.01 11.51 -3.02
CA GLY A 7 0.26 12.69 -3.86
C GLY A 7 -0.81 13.76 -3.70
N ALA A 8 -1.52 14.07 -4.78
CA ALA A 8 -2.64 15.02 -4.79
C ALA A 8 -3.99 14.39 -4.39
N PHE A 9 -4.08 13.06 -4.32
CA PHE A 9 -5.33 12.37 -4.01
C PHE A 9 -5.50 12.20 -2.50
N VAL A 10 -6.53 12.85 -1.95
CA VAL A 10 -6.91 12.72 -0.54
C VAL A 10 -8.11 11.81 -0.42
N PHE A 11 -7.99 10.76 0.40
CA PHE A 11 -9.10 9.87 0.66
C PHE A 11 -10.13 10.59 1.56
N GLU A 12 -11.38 10.64 1.11
CA GLU A 12 -12.49 11.26 1.86
C GLU A 12 -12.74 10.53 3.19
N TYR A 13 -12.61 9.20 3.17
CA TYR A 13 -12.70 8.32 4.33
C TYR A 13 -11.44 7.50 4.49
N ASN A 14 -10.94 7.38 5.71
CA ASN A 14 -9.80 6.51 6.00
C ASN A 14 -10.16 5.04 5.73
N PRO A 15 -9.26 4.29 5.08
CA PRO A 15 -9.46 2.85 4.87
C PRO A 15 -9.64 2.14 6.21
N ARG A 16 -10.50 1.13 6.22
CA ARG A 16 -10.89 0.36 7.41
C ARG A 16 -9.69 -0.34 8.05
N LYS A 17 -8.74 -0.79 7.22
CA LYS A 17 -7.53 -1.48 7.68
C LYS A 17 -6.32 -0.94 6.94
N ILE A 18 -5.26 -0.64 7.69
CA ILE A 18 -3.95 -0.25 7.16
C ILE A 18 -2.92 -1.17 7.80
N GLU A 19 -2.27 -2.00 6.98
CA GLU A 19 -1.22 -2.90 7.40
C GLU A 19 0.11 -2.45 6.81
N VAL A 20 1.07 -2.11 7.67
CA VAL A 20 2.43 -1.76 7.25
C VAL A 20 3.33 -2.96 7.53
N SER A 21 3.81 -3.58 6.47
CA SER A 21 4.73 -4.72 6.53
C SER A 21 6.16 -4.24 6.30
N LEU A 22 7.02 -4.41 7.31
CA LEU A 22 8.46 -4.21 7.21
C LEU A 22 9.13 -5.58 7.07
N GLY A 23 9.74 -5.85 5.92
CA GLY A 23 10.55 -7.04 5.74
C GLY A 23 12.02 -6.75 5.99
N SER A 24 12.76 -7.71 6.53
CA SER A 24 14.22 -7.74 6.46
C SER A 24 14.64 -9.03 5.75
N ALA A 25 15.56 -8.93 4.79
CA ALA A 25 16.06 -10.12 4.12
C ALA A 25 17.18 -10.75 4.97
N MET A 26 17.00 -12.01 5.36
CA MET A 26 18.01 -12.80 6.07
C MET A 26 18.26 -14.09 5.30
N VAL A 27 19.52 -14.45 5.10
CA VAL A 27 19.90 -15.75 4.51
C VAL A 27 20.69 -16.53 5.53
N SER A 28 20.33 -17.79 5.72
CA SER A 28 21.06 -18.74 6.54
C SER A 28 21.96 -19.61 5.65
N HIS A 29 23.26 -19.55 5.88
CA HIS A 29 24.24 -20.44 5.27
C HIS A 29 24.57 -21.59 6.24
N LEU A 30 24.40 -22.83 5.80
CA LEU A 30 24.84 -24.00 6.56
C LEU A 30 26.35 -24.16 6.43
N LEU A 31 27.06 -24.10 7.56
CA LEU A 31 28.48 -24.39 7.64
C LEU A 31 28.68 -25.78 8.27
N PRO A 32 29.17 -26.78 7.49
CA PRO A 32 29.36 -28.12 8.02
C PRO A 32 30.37 -28.10 9.18
N GLY A 33 29.95 -28.63 10.34
CA GLY A 33 30.75 -28.66 11.57
C GLY A 33 30.65 -27.41 12.47
N TYR A 34 30.10 -26.30 11.97
CA TYR A 34 30.02 -25.01 12.71
C TYR A 34 28.60 -24.46 12.86
N GLY A 35 27.59 -25.12 12.28
CA GLY A 35 26.18 -24.73 12.41
C GLY A 35 25.72 -23.76 11.32
N ASN A 36 24.74 -22.90 11.62
CA ASN A 36 24.19 -21.95 10.66
C ASN A 36 24.77 -20.55 10.87
N LEU A 37 25.28 -19.95 9.80
CA LEU A 37 25.64 -18.54 9.74
C LEU A 37 24.45 -17.74 9.18
N VAL A 38 23.92 -16.80 9.95
CA VAL A 38 22.86 -15.89 9.49
C VAL A 38 23.47 -14.60 8.97
N GLN A 39 23.22 -14.28 7.70
CA GLN A 39 23.62 -13.03 7.07
C GLN A 39 22.40 -12.13 6.85
N HIS A 40 22.48 -10.89 7.32
CA HIS A 40 21.50 -9.85 7.02
C HIS A 40 21.79 -9.25 5.65
N LEU A 41 20.85 -9.38 4.71
CA LEU A 41 20.95 -8.84 3.34
C LEU A 41 20.44 -7.39 3.24
N GLY A 42 20.06 -6.78 4.36
CA GLY A 42 19.52 -5.42 4.43
C GLY A 42 17.99 -5.35 4.57
N PRO A 43 17.46 -4.12 4.72
CA PRO A 43 16.03 -3.89 4.81
C PRO A 43 15.35 -4.20 3.47
N LYS A 44 14.19 -4.85 3.49
CA LYS A 44 13.30 -4.92 2.32
C LYS A 44 12.45 -3.65 2.28
N CYS A 45 11.99 -3.29 1.08
CA CYS A 45 11.01 -2.23 0.88
C CYS A 45 9.80 -2.44 1.80
N ARG A 46 9.34 -1.36 2.42
CA ARG A 46 8.09 -1.37 3.21
C ARG A 46 6.91 -1.56 2.27
N VAL A 47 5.95 -2.38 2.67
CA VAL A 47 4.70 -2.57 1.93
C VAL A 47 3.54 -2.12 2.80
N VAL A 48 2.75 -1.17 2.31
CA VAL A 48 1.55 -0.69 2.98
C VAL A 48 0.34 -1.24 2.23
N ARG A 49 -0.43 -2.07 2.91
CA ARG A 49 -1.71 -2.57 2.41
C ARG A 49 -2.85 -1.80 3.05
N CYS A 50 -3.67 -1.17 2.22
CA CYS A 50 -4.84 -0.41 2.62
C CYS A 50 -6.09 -1.13 2.13
N GLU A 51 -6.99 -1.49 3.04
CA GLU A 51 -8.29 -2.05 2.72
C GLU A 51 -9.39 -1.09 3.17
N GLY A 52 -10.21 -0.65 2.22
CA GLY A 52 -11.24 0.34 2.46
C GLY A 52 -12.53 0.01 1.71
N GLU A 53 -13.54 0.83 1.93
CA GLU A 53 -14.84 0.70 1.30
C GLU A 53 -15.24 2.05 0.72
N VAL A 54 -15.68 2.06 -0.54
CA VAL A 54 -16.26 3.24 -1.17
C VAL A 54 -17.77 3.16 -1.04
N PHE A 55 -18.37 4.19 -0.45
CA PHE A 55 -19.80 4.35 -0.30
C PHE A 55 -20.27 5.53 -1.16
N ALA A 56 -21.25 5.30 -2.02
CA ALA A 56 -21.95 6.38 -2.72
C ALA A 56 -23.45 6.06 -2.87
N PRO A 57 -24.32 7.08 -2.96
CA PRO A 57 -25.76 6.88 -3.10
C PRO A 57 -26.16 6.23 -4.43
N THR A 58 -25.30 6.33 -5.46
CA THR A 58 -25.52 5.75 -6.79
C THR A 58 -24.32 4.91 -7.20
N ALA A 59 -24.55 3.74 -7.82
CA ALA A 59 -23.47 2.85 -8.29
C ALA A 59 -22.51 3.54 -9.29
N ASP A 60 -23.01 4.44 -10.13
CA ASP A 60 -22.20 5.22 -11.08
C ASP A 60 -21.16 6.11 -10.36
N GLN A 61 -21.58 6.78 -9.27
CA GLN A 61 -20.68 7.58 -8.44
C GLN A 61 -19.65 6.73 -7.71
N THR A 62 -20.05 5.53 -7.25
CA THR A 62 -19.10 4.57 -6.66
C THR A 62 -18.04 4.18 -7.68
N ASN A 63 -18.45 3.89 -8.92
CA ASN A 63 -17.56 3.51 -10.00
C ASN A 63 -16.62 4.65 -10.40
N ALA A 64 -17.11 5.90 -10.46
CA ALA A 64 -16.29 7.07 -10.73
C ALA A 64 -15.21 7.30 -9.65
N LYS A 65 -15.52 7.09 -8.37
CA LYS A 65 -14.54 7.14 -7.27
C LYS A 65 -13.52 5.99 -7.39
N LEU A 66 -13.97 4.80 -7.76
CA LEU A 66 -13.11 3.65 -7.98
C LEU A 66 -12.14 3.84 -9.15
N SER A 67 -12.61 4.41 -10.25
CA SER A 67 -11.76 4.72 -11.41
C SER A 67 -10.68 5.74 -11.04
N GLN A 68 -10.97 6.73 -10.20
CA GLN A 68 -9.96 7.66 -9.69
C GLN A 68 -8.89 6.95 -8.86
N ILE A 69 -9.28 6.00 -8.01
CA ILE A 69 -8.33 5.21 -7.22
C ILE A 69 -7.50 4.29 -8.14
N ALA A 70 -8.13 3.73 -9.18
CA ALA A 70 -7.45 2.90 -10.17
C ALA A 70 -6.42 3.68 -10.99
N ASP A 71 -6.69 4.97 -11.28
CA ASP A 71 -5.77 5.86 -11.99
C ASP A 71 -4.45 6.04 -11.22
N LEU A 72 -4.49 6.02 -9.88
CA LEU A 72 -3.29 6.04 -9.03
C LEU A 72 -2.38 4.83 -9.28
N CYS A 73 -2.92 3.70 -9.73
CA CYS A 73 -2.14 2.53 -10.11
C CYS A 73 -1.27 2.76 -11.36
N GLY A 74 -1.65 3.71 -12.22
CA GLY A 74 -0.88 4.12 -13.40
C GLY A 74 0.07 5.30 -13.15
N GLY A 75 -0.07 5.98 -12.01
CA GLY A 75 0.54 7.30 -11.74
C GLY A 75 2.02 7.34 -11.36
N GLY A 76 2.71 6.21 -11.26
CA GLY A 76 4.12 6.16 -10.84
C GLY A 76 4.31 6.28 -9.32
N GLU A 77 5.52 6.68 -8.92
CA GLU A 77 5.88 6.89 -7.50
C GLU A 77 5.43 8.27 -7.02
N ASP A 78 4.78 8.32 -5.86
CA ASP A 78 4.39 9.57 -5.20
C ASP A 78 4.50 9.47 -3.66
N ALA A 79 4.34 10.60 -2.98
CA ALA A 79 4.36 10.67 -1.53
C ALA A 79 3.05 10.12 -0.92
N LEU A 80 3.17 9.01 -0.19
CA LEU A 80 2.11 8.43 0.62
C LEU A 80 2.17 9.00 2.06
N PHE A 81 1.07 9.61 2.48
CA PHE A 81 0.83 10.08 3.84
C PHE A 81 -0.16 9.14 4.54
N LEU A 82 0.32 8.52 5.62
CA LEU A 82 -0.49 7.69 6.48
C LEU A 82 -1.21 8.53 7.54
N PRO A 83 -2.43 8.15 7.95
CA PRO A 83 -3.15 8.83 9.04
C PRO A 83 -2.39 8.80 10.37
N SER A 84 -1.45 7.87 10.53
CA SER A 84 -0.51 7.77 11.66
C SER A 84 0.51 8.92 11.72
N GLY A 85 0.56 9.80 10.70
CA GLY A 85 1.52 10.90 10.58
C GLY A 85 2.84 10.54 9.88
N GLN A 86 2.97 9.29 9.44
CA GLN A 86 4.15 8.82 8.70
C GLN A 86 4.00 9.17 7.21
N ARG A 87 5.11 9.61 6.60
CA ARG A 87 5.22 9.85 5.15
C ARG A 87 6.26 8.93 4.53
N MET A 88 6.02 8.45 3.31
CA MET A 88 6.99 7.66 2.53
C MET A 88 6.76 7.86 1.03
N GLN A 89 7.81 7.71 0.23
CA GLN A 89 7.65 7.56 -1.22
C GLN A 89 7.24 6.12 -1.52
N ALA A 90 6.13 5.97 -2.23
CA ALA A 90 5.63 4.66 -2.60
C ALA A 90 4.96 4.73 -3.97
N TYR A 91 4.87 3.59 -4.63
CA TYR A 91 4.03 3.44 -5.81
C TYR A 91 2.96 2.39 -5.53
N VAL A 92 1.83 2.50 -6.20
CA VAL A 92 0.77 1.50 -6.11
C VAL A 92 1.23 0.26 -6.88
N SER A 93 1.59 -0.80 -6.15
CA SER A 93 2.03 -2.07 -6.74
C SER A 93 0.84 -2.95 -7.12
N ARG A 94 -0.28 -2.83 -6.41
CA ARG A 94 -1.47 -3.63 -6.68
C ARG A 94 -2.73 -2.88 -6.29
N PHE A 95 -3.73 -2.98 -7.17
CA PHE A 95 -5.09 -2.55 -6.88
C PHE A 95 -6.06 -3.70 -7.14
N SER A 96 -7.01 -3.90 -6.24
CA SER A 96 -8.06 -4.90 -6.39
C SER A 96 -9.32 -4.41 -5.71
N TYR A 97 -10.48 -4.71 -6.26
CA TYR A 97 -11.76 -4.35 -5.65
C TYR A 97 -12.76 -5.48 -5.79
N ASN A 98 -13.72 -5.51 -4.88
CA ASN A 98 -14.77 -6.49 -4.82
C ASN A 98 -16.11 -5.77 -4.65
N ALA A 99 -16.92 -5.79 -5.70
CA ALA A 99 -18.28 -5.26 -5.68
C ALA A 99 -19.24 -6.38 -5.28
N GLN A 100 -19.59 -6.48 -3.99
CA GLN A 100 -20.64 -7.38 -3.52
C GLN A 100 -21.96 -6.60 -3.32
N GLY A 101 -23.05 -7.08 -3.90
CA GLY A 101 -24.40 -6.56 -3.68
C GLY A 101 -24.86 -5.51 -4.71
N ASP A 102 -25.56 -4.48 -4.24
CA ASP A 102 -26.26 -3.45 -5.05
C ASP A 102 -25.31 -2.46 -5.77
N GLY A 103 -23.98 -2.65 -5.70
CA GLY A 103 -22.98 -1.75 -6.27
C GLY A 103 -22.80 -0.40 -5.54
N ARG A 104 -23.59 -0.14 -4.49
CA ARG A 104 -23.50 1.07 -3.65
C ARG A 104 -22.31 1.05 -2.69
N VAL A 105 -21.86 -0.15 -2.33
CA VAL A 105 -20.69 -0.38 -1.47
C VAL A 105 -19.74 -1.28 -2.23
N ILE A 106 -18.52 -0.80 -2.43
CA ILE A 106 -17.46 -1.60 -3.07
C ILE A 106 -16.24 -1.57 -2.16
N SER A 107 -15.80 -2.75 -1.75
CA SER A 107 -14.58 -2.92 -0.97
C SER A 107 -13.39 -2.88 -1.92
N TYR A 108 -12.35 -2.12 -1.58
CA TYR A 108 -11.11 -2.04 -2.35
C TYR A 108 -9.90 -2.38 -1.47
N MET A 109 -8.87 -2.88 -2.12
CA MET A 109 -7.55 -3.15 -1.58
C MET A 109 -6.52 -2.44 -2.47
N LEU A 110 -5.69 -1.63 -1.84
CA LEU A 110 -4.50 -1.04 -2.43
C LEU A 110 -3.28 -1.59 -1.73
N GLU A 111 -2.25 -1.90 -2.50
CA GLU A 111 -0.93 -2.24 -2.00
C GLU A 111 0.05 -1.20 -2.52
N PHE A 112 0.64 -0.45 -1.60
CA PHE A 112 1.70 0.50 -1.87
C PHE A 112 3.03 -0.14 -1.49
N THR A 113 3.96 -0.17 -2.43
CA THR A 113 5.33 -0.60 -2.16
C THR A 113 6.19 0.64 -2.07
N GLU A 114 6.96 0.75 -0.99
CA GLU A 114 7.95 1.79 -0.82
C GLU A 114 8.91 1.73 -2.01
N ALA A 115 9.00 2.85 -2.71
CA ALA A 115 10.05 2.98 -3.69
C ALA A 115 11.34 3.00 -2.89
N SER A 116 12.20 2.01 -3.13
CA SER A 116 13.55 2.06 -2.63
C SER A 116 14.15 3.32 -3.20
N SER A 117 14.28 4.37 -2.39
CA SER A 117 15.32 5.37 -2.63
C SER A 117 16.59 4.54 -2.63
N GLY A 118 17.10 4.21 -3.82
CA GLY A 118 18.34 3.49 -3.96
C GLY A 118 19.32 4.15 -3.02
N GLY A 119 19.98 3.35 -2.18
CA GLY A 119 21.06 3.87 -1.35
C GLY A 119 22.07 4.53 -2.26
N GLU A 120 21.98 5.85 -2.37
CA GLU A 120 23.10 6.69 -2.75
C GLU A 120 23.96 6.77 -1.50
N GLU A 121 24.84 5.78 -1.34
CA GLU A 121 26.08 5.89 -0.57
C GLU A 121 27.26 5.89 -1.54
#